data_AF-E6X0H5-F1
#
_entry.id   AF-E6X0H5-F1
#
_cell.length_a   1.000
_cell.length_b   1.000
_cell.length_c   1.000
_cell.angle_alpha   90.00
_cell.angle_beta   90.00
_cell.angle_gamma   90.00
#
_symmetry.space_group_name_H-M   'P 1'
#
loop_
_entity.id
_entity.type
_entity.pdbx_description
1 polymer ?
#
loop_
_entity_poly.entity_id
_entity_poly.type
_entity_poly.pdbx_seq_one_letter_code
_entity_poly.pdbx_strand_id
1 'polypeptide(L)'
;MMKKRILVTVGILFLALGLSGCGGGGGGSASIPYKKAYLQTYDPESDSYVGVEGVAYRCGPDEGVTDADGTFRYVDGDRCTFYDLDDTLSLSDPDLLYLGVSRDGSLGWGNVPYQCISGYEGLTEPTGRFQFDPWWEPSGDRCTFEF
;
A
#
# COMPACT_ATOMS: atom_id res chain seq x y z
N MET A 1 -26.50 -64.41 -6.74
CA MET A 1 -26.16 -65.80 -6.36
C MET A 1 -24.66 -66.00 -6.54
N MET A 2 -24.03 -66.83 -5.69
CA MET A 2 -22.59 -67.14 -5.59
C MET A 2 -21.74 -66.07 -4.86
N LYS A 3 -20.80 -66.41 -3.99
CA LYS A 3 -20.57 -67.60 -3.14
C LYS A 3 -19.54 -67.15 -2.09
N LYS A 4 -19.86 -67.28 -0.81
CA LYS A 4 -18.93 -67.06 0.31
C LYS A 4 -17.74 -68.02 0.17
N ARG A 5 -16.51 -67.52 0.36
CA ARG A 5 -15.39 -68.32 0.85
C ARG A 5 -14.63 -67.57 1.92
N ILE A 6 -14.70 -68.17 3.10
CA ILE A 6 -13.97 -67.88 4.33
C ILE A 6 -12.56 -68.40 4.14
N LEU A 7 -11.53 -67.66 4.57
CA LEU A 7 -10.38 -68.28 5.23
C LEU A 7 -9.69 -67.28 6.16
N VAL A 8 -9.80 -67.62 7.44
CA VAL A 8 -9.05 -67.18 8.62
C VAL A 8 -7.57 -67.54 8.39
N THR A 9 -6.54 -66.86 8.91
CA THR A 9 -5.93 -67.11 10.24
C THR A 9 -4.68 -66.22 10.41
N VAL A 10 -4.60 -65.49 11.54
CA VAL A 10 -3.46 -65.27 12.47
C VAL A 10 -2.05 -65.09 11.86
N GLY A 11 -1.25 -64.08 12.19
CA GLY A 11 -1.26 -63.12 13.29
C GLY A 11 0.12 -62.44 13.38
N ILE A 12 0.44 -61.93 14.57
CA ILE A 12 1.71 -61.32 15.02
C ILE A 12 1.69 -59.77 15.03
N LEU A 13 1.11 -59.26 16.12
CA LEU A 13 1.77 -58.46 17.16
C LEU A 13 3.13 -57.81 16.80
N PHE A 14 3.16 -56.49 16.60
CA PHE A 14 4.28 -55.61 16.94
C PHE A 14 3.71 -54.20 17.17
N LEU A 15 3.52 -53.83 18.44
CA LEU A 15 4.42 -52.99 19.22
C LEU A 15 4.50 -51.54 18.71
N ALA A 16 3.86 -50.68 19.52
CA ALA A 16 4.44 -49.46 20.07
C ALA A 16 4.30 -48.15 19.27
N LEU A 17 3.86 -47.16 20.06
CA LEU A 17 4.24 -45.75 20.04
C LEU A 17 3.58 -44.85 18.98
N GLY A 18 2.90 -43.81 19.47
CA GLY A 18 2.66 -42.62 18.65
C GLY A 18 1.33 -41.89 18.81
N LEU A 19 0.65 -41.98 19.97
CA LEU A 19 -0.36 -40.97 20.32
C LEU A 19 0.34 -39.64 20.63
N SER A 20 0.43 -38.77 19.63
CA SER A 20 0.26 -37.31 19.74
C SER A 20 0.78 -36.63 18.46
N GLY A 21 0.12 -36.88 17.34
CA GLY A 21 0.16 -35.95 16.22
C GLY A 21 -0.66 -34.72 16.60
N CYS A 22 -0.07 -33.79 17.33
CA CYS A 22 -0.56 -32.41 17.36
C CYS A 22 -0.37 -31.90 15.92
N GLY A 23 -1.45 -31.91 15.15
CA GLY A 23 -1.52 -31.24 13.85
C GLY A 23 -1.34 -29.75 14.08
N GLY A 24 -0.09 -29.32 14.19
CA GLY A 24 0.30 -27.92 14.14
C GLY A 24 -0.08 -27.39 12.76
N GLY A 25 -1.27 -26.81 12.67
CA GLY A 25 -1.68 -25.99 11.55
C GLY A 25 -0.71 -24.82 11.49
N GLY A 26 0.31 -24.95 10.63
CA GLY A 26 1.14 -23.84 10.21
C GLY A 26 0.26 -22.88 9.43
N GLY A 27 -0.38 -21.96 10.15
CA GLY A 27 -0.93 -20.75 9.59
C GLY A 27 0.25 -19.97 9.03
N GLY A 28 0.61 -20.24 7.78
CA GLY A 28 1.42 -19.34 7.01
C GLY A 28 0.62 -18.06 6.89
N SER A 29 0.87 -17.10 7.77
CA SER A 29 0.48 -15.71 7.53
C SER A 29 1.09 -15.36 6.19
N ALA A 30 0.26 -15.33 5.14
CA ALA A 30 0.64 -14.77 3.88
C ALA A 30 1.06 -13.34 4.19
N SER A 31 2.37 -13.07 4.15
CA SER A 31 2.88 -11.72 4.26
C SER A 31 2.36 -10.99 3.04
N ILE A 32 1.38 -10.10 3.24
CA ILE A 32 0.87 -9.29 2.14
C ILE A 32 2.04 -8.41 1.70
N PRO A 33 2.47 -8.49 0.43
CA PRO A 33 3.67 -7.79 0.00
C PRO A 33 3.38 -6.29 -0.06
N TYR A 34 4.16 -5.55 0.71
CA TYR A 34 4.19 -4.10 0.60
C TYR A 34 4.64 -3.67 -0.79
N LYS A 35 3.96 -2.66 -1.32
CA LYS A 35 4.35 -1.94 -2.51
C LYS A 35 4.95 -0.59 -2.15
N LYS A 36 5.66 -0.03 -3.11
CA LYS A 36 6.36 1.25 -3.02
C LYS A 36 5.77 2.19 -4.07
N ALA A 37 5.53 3.43 -3.67
CA ALA A 37 5.13 4.53 -4.55
C ALA A 37 5.82 5.82 -4.09
N TYR A 38 5.62 6.90 -4.84
CA TYR A 38 6.34 8.15 -4.68
C TYR A 38 5.37 9.33 -4.64
N LEU A 39 5.47 10.17 -3.62
CA LEU A 39 4.84 11.49 -3.59
C LEU A 39 5.82 12.51 -4.15
N GLN A 40 5.42 13.22 -5.20
CA GLN A 40 6.34 14.03 -6.00
C GLN A 40 5.73 15.40 -6.31
N THR A 41 6.60 16.36 -6.55
CA THR A 41 6.29 17.60 -7.24
C THR A 41 7.02 17.62 -8.59
N TYR A 42 6.68 18.58 -9.43
CA TYR A 42 7.28 18.76 -10.75
C TYR A 42 8.13 20.03 -10.76
N ASP A 43 9.37 19.91 -11.21
CA ASP A 43 10.30 21.02 -11.41
C ASP A 43 10.29 21.44 -12.90
N PRO A 44 9.75 22.62 -13.23
CA PRO A 44 9.65 23.08 -14.61
C PRO A 44 10.98 23.60 -15.16
N GLU A 45 11.97 23.93 -14.31
CA GLU A 45 13.30 24.36 -14.76
C GLU A 45 14.12 23.18 -15.26
N SER A 46 14.01 22.04 -14.59
CA SER A 46 14.74 20.81 -14.94
C SER A 46 13.91 19.79 -15.75
N ASP A 47 12.61 20.04 -15.98
CA ASP A 47 11.67 19.13 -16.65
C ASP A 47 11.68 17.74 -16.00
N SER A 48 11.57 17.71 -14.67
CA SER A 48 11.72 16.48 -13.89
C SER A 48 10.81 16.41 -12.67
N TYR A 49 10.50 15.20 -12.22
CA TYR A 49 9.78 14.97 -10.98
C TYR A 49 10.77 14.86 -9.81
N VAL A 50 10.44 15.54 -8.72
CA VAL A 50 11.26 15.59 -7.50
C VAL A 50 10.44 15.02 -6.35
N GLY A 51 11.07 14.15 -5.56
CA GLY A 51 10.45 13.56 -4.38
C GLY A 51 10.13 14.60 -3.32
N VAL A 52 8.94 14.50 -2.72
CA VAL A 52 8.54 15.36 -1.60
C VAL A 52 8.89 14.66 -0.29
N GLU A 53 9.95 15.12 0.37
CA GLU A 53 10.43 14.59 1.66
C GLU A 53 9.63 15.13 2.84
N GLY A 54 9.57 14.36 3.93
CA GLY A 54 9.10 14.87 5.22
C GLY A 54 7.59 14.84 5.42
N VAL A 55 6.83 14.30 4.46
CA VAL A 55 5.38 14.19 4.54
C VAL A 55 5.00 12.95 5.34
N ALA A 56 4.34 13.15 6.47
CA ALA A 56 3.79 12.05 7.26
C ALA A 56 2.66 11.36 6.48
N TYR A 57 2.64 10.04 6.50
CA TYR A 57 1.58 9.26 5.85
C TYR A 57 1.14 8.07 6.70
N ARG A 58 -0.09 7.62 6.45
CA ARG A 58 -0.65 6.39 7.01
C ARG A 58 -1.41 5.62 5.93
N CYS A 59 -0.98 4.39 5.68
CA CYS A 59 -1.59 3.46 4.74
C CYS A 59 -2.08 2.22 5.51
N GLY A 60 -3.38 2.14 5.77
CA GLY A 60 -3.95 1.06 6.58
C GLY A 60 -3.31 0.97 7.98
N PRO A 61 -2.69 -0.17 8.36
CA PRO A 61 -2.00 -0.32 9.64
C PRO A 61 -0.59 0.29 9.66
N ASP A 62 -0.04 0.66 8.50
CA ASP A 62 1.33 1.18 8.36
C ASP A 62 1.36 2.70 8.37
N GLU A 63 2.40 3.26 8.97
CA GLU A 63 2.63 4.70 9.05
C GLU A 63 4.12 5.00 8.84
N GLY A 64 4.41 6.21 8.37
CA GLY A 64 5.77 6.63 8.08
C GLY A 64 5.87 8.09 7.67
N VAL A 65 7.04 8.46 7.19
CA VAL A 65 7.36 9.77 6.62
C VAL A 65 8.04 9.54 5.29
N THR A 66 7.72 10.32 4.26
CA THR A 66 8.37 10.22 2.96
C THR A 66 9.85 10.56 3.05
N ASP A 67 10.68 9.79 2.34
CA ASP A 67 12.12 10.06 2.25
C ASP A 67 12.45 11.11 1.16
N ALA A 68 13.74 11.39 0.94
CA ALA A 68 14.23 12.33 -0.08
C ALA A 68 13.74 12.01 -1.51
N ASP A 69 13.31 10.78 -1.78
CA ASP A 69 12.73 10.38 -3.07
C ASP A 69 11.21 10.50 -3.08
N GLY A 70 10.60 10.95 -1.98
CA GLY A 70 9.14 10.97 -1.79
C GLY A 70 8.55 9.60 -1.50
N THR A 71 9.37 8.63 -1.13
CA THR A 71 8.95 7.23 -1.07
C THR A 71 7.96 6.98 0.07
N PHE A 72 6.86 6.27 -0.23
CA PHE A 72 5.97 5.70 0.78
C PHE A 72 5.64 4.23 0.48
N ARG A 73 5.13 3.53 1.50
CA ARG A 73 4.74 2.12 1.43
C ARG A 73 3.25 1.94 1.66
N TYR A 74 2.66 1.03 0.90
CA TYR A 74 1.23 0.72 1.01
C TYR A 74 0.96 -0.74 0.62
N VAL A 75 -0.27 -1.19 0.82
CA VAL A 75 -0.80 -2.46 0.34
C VAL A 75 -2.02 -2.19 -0.54
N ASP A 76 -2.22 -2.95 -1.61
CA ASP A 76 -3.40 -2.80 -2.47
C ASP A 76 -4.69 -2.97 -1.65
N GLY A 77 -5.67 -2.08 -1.87
CA GLY A 77 -6.91 -2.02 -1.10
C GLY A 77 -6.82 -1.12 0.14
N ASP A 78 -5.65 -0.62 0.52
CA ASP A 78 -5.51 0.27 1.67
C ASP A 78 -5.91 1.71 1.33
N ARG A 79 -6.43 2.38 2.36
CA ARG A 79 -6.57 3.83 2.35
C ARG A 79 -5.28 4.46 2.86
N CYS A 80 -4.72 5.35 2.05
CA CYS A 80 -3.50 6.09 2.39
C CYS A 80 -3.82 7.56 2.60
N THR A 81 -3.52 8.08 3.79
CA THR A 81 -3.66 9.50 4.11
C THR A 81 -2.29 10.15 4.19
N PHE A 82 -2.10 11.24 3.47
CA PHE A 82 -0.96 12.14 3.62
C PHE A 82 -1.38 13.35 4.46
N TYR A 83 -0.55 13.73 5.41
CA TYR A 83 -0.80 14.79 6.37
C TYR A 83 0.12 15.98 6.10
N ASP A 84 -0.33 17.15 6.54
CA ASP A 84 0.44 18.39 6.51
C ASP A 84 0.93 18.75 5.09
N LEU A 85 0.01 18.68 4.12
CA LEU A 85 0.29 19.06 2.74
C LEU A 85 0.24 20.59 2.62
N ASP A 86 1.39 21.25 2.76
CA ASP A 86 1.53 22.71 2.71
C ASP A 86 2.14 23.23 1.38
N ASP A 87 2.26 24.55 1.24
CA ASP A 87 2.72 25.21 0.01
C ASP A 87 4.22 25.04 -0.24
N THR A 88 4.98 24.59 0.77
CA THR A 88 6.43 24.38 0.64
C THR A 88 6.78 23.07 -0.06
N LEU A 89 5.80 22.20 -0.28
CA LEU A 89 5.98 20.89 -0.89
C LEU A 89 6.04 20.91 -2.42
N SER A 90 5.50 21.96 -3.06
CA SER A 90 5.44 22.04 -4.52
C SER A 90 6.41 23.07 -5.10
N LEU A 91 7.13 22.67 -6.17
CA LEU A 91 8.11 23.52 -6.85
C LEU A 91 7.51 24.33 -8.01
N SER A 92 6.48 23.81 -8.69
CA SER A 92 5.88 24.48 -9.86
C SER A 92 4.58 25.22 -9.55
N ASP A 93 3.68 24.58 -8.82
CA ASP A 93 2.30 25.02 -8.64
C ASP A 93 1.85 24.62 -7.23
N PRO A 94 1.62 25.59 -6.33
CA PRO A 94 1.49 25.34 -4.90
C PRO A 94 0.36 24.36 -4.53
N ASP A 95 -0.66 24.23 -5.36
CA ASP A 95 -1.84 23.37 -5.13
C ASP A 95 -1.79 22.03 -5.88
N LEU A 96 -0.64 21.66 -6.48
CA LEU A 96 -0.46 20.41 -7.23
C LEU A 96 0.66 19.52 -6.70
N LEU A 97 0.33 18.24 -6.51
CA LEU A 97 1.28 17.15 -6.28
C LEU A 97 0.95 15.94 -7.16
N TYR A 98 1.86 14.97 -7.18
CA TYR A 98 1.81 13.80 -8.05
C TYR A 98 2.06 12.52 -7.25
N LEU A 99 1.28 11.49 -7.55
CA LEU A 99 1.54 10.12 -7.12
C LEU A 99 2.21 9.33 -8.25
N GLY A 100 3.50 9.03 -8.08
CA GLY A 100 4.31 8.27 -9.02
C GLY A 100 4.41 6.79 -8.67
N VAL A 101 4.51 5.93 -9.68
CA VAL A 101 4.94 4.52 -9.52
C VAL A 101 6.44 4.34 -9.71
N SER A 102 7.12 5.36 -10.23
CA SER A 102 8.56 5.41 -10.43
C SER A 102 9.15 6.66 -9.82
N ARG A 103 10.40 6.55 -9.37
CA ARG A 103 11.16 7.65 -8.76
C ARG A 103 11.32 8.86 -9.69
N ASP A 104 11.36 8.63 -11.00
CA ASP A 104 11.50 9.68 -12.01
C ASP A 104 10.15 10.29 -12.43
N GLY A 105 9.03 9.81 -11.85
CA GLY A 105 7.68 10.26 -12.19
C GLY A 105 7.26 9.99 -13.64
N SER A 106 8.03 9.20 -14.40
CA SER A 106 7.71 8.82 -15.78
C SER A 106 6.39 8.06 -15.91
N LEU A 107 5.94 7.44 -14.81
CA LEU A 107 4.66 6.77 -14.72
C LEU A 107 3.92 7.25 -13.46
N GLY A 108 2.72 7.76 -13.69
CA GLY A 108 1.81 8.21 -12.65
C GLY A 108 0.78 7.17 -12.25
N TRP A 109 0.19 7.38 -11.09
CA TRP A 109 -0.93 6.61 -10.59
C TRP A 109 -2.25 7.31 -10.87
N GLY A 110 -2.79 7.07 -12.06
CA GLY A 110 -4.09 7.62 -12.47
C GLY A 110 -5.30 6.81 -12.03
N ASN A 111 -6.45 7.49 -12.00
CA ASN A 111 -7.73 6.95 -11.57
C ASN A 111 -7.76 6.47 -10.11
N VAL A 112 -6.89 7.00 -9.26
CA VAL A 112 -6.93 6.77 -7.81
C VAL A 112 -7.92 7.76 -7.20
N PRO A 113 -8.99 7.31 -6.53
CA PRO A 113 -9.89 8.19 -5.82
C PRO A 113 -9.17 8.89 -4.67
N TYR A 114 -9.40 10.20 -4.52
CA TYR A 114 -8.87 10.97 -3.41
C TYR A 114 -9.89 11.96 -2.85
N GLN A 115 -9.74 12.27 -1.57
CA GLN A 115 -10.51 13.29 -0.86
C GLN A 115 -9.62 13.99 0.16
N CYS A 116 -9.66 15.32 0.16
CA CYS A 116 -8.94 16.20 1.06
C CYS A 116 -9.90 16.89 2.04
N ILE A 117 -9.39 17.30 3.21
CA ILE A 117 -10.23 17.90 4.26
C ILE A 117 -10.69 19.32 3.91
N SER A 118 -9.96 20.00 3.04
CA SER A 118 -10.31 21.27 2.41
C SER A 118 -11.54 21.20 1.49
N GLY A 119 -11.94 19.98 1.09
CA GLY A 119 -13.04 19.74 0.15
C GLY A 119 -12.61 19.45 -1.29
N TYR A 120 -11.30 19.50 -1.60
CA TYR A 120 -10.79 18.97 -2.87
C TYR A 120 -10.99 17.44 -2.91
N GLU A 121 -11.62 16.93 -3.97
CA GLU A 121 -11.86 15.49 -4.17
C GLU A 121 -11.95 15.15 -5.65
N GLY A 122 -11.69 13.89 -5.99
CA GLY A 122 -11.81 13.41 -7.37
C GLY A 122 -11.02 12.15 -7.64
N LEU A 123 -10.55 12.02 -8.88
CA LEU A 123 -9.64 10.97 -9.32
C LEU A 123 -8.31 11.62 -9.71
N THR A 124 -7.21 10.97 -9.38
CA THR A 124 -5.91 11.37 -9.92
C THR A 124 -5.89 11.26 -11.44
N GLU A 125 -5.17 12.16 -12.10
CA GLU A 125 -4.99 12.11 -13.55
C GLU A 125 -4.05 10.99 -13.98
N PRO A 126 -3.97 10.64 -15.28
CA PRO A 126 -3.05 9.59 -15.76
C PRO A 126 -1.58 9.79 -15.33
N THR A 127 -1.16 11.02 -15.09
CA THR A 127 0.17 11.39 -14.58
C THR A 127 0.30 11.27 -13.06
N GLY A 128 -0.74 10.82 -12.35
CA GLY A 128 -0.78 10.78 -10.89
C GLY A 128 -1.09 12.12 -10.24
N ARG A 129 -1.35 13.16 -11.03
CA ARG A 129 -1.63 14.51 -10.55
C ARG A 129 -2.91 14.57 -9.72
N PHE A 130 -2.88 15.30 -8.61
CA PHE A 130 -4.04 15.67 -7.81
C PHE A 130 -3.92 17.10 -7.28
N GLN A 131 -5.06 17.69 -6.90
CA GLN A 131 -5.14 19.02 -6.29
C GLN A 131 -5.32 18.92 -4.79
N PHE A 132 -4.80 19.90 -4.06
CA PHE A 132 -4.98 20.05 -2.61
C PHE A 132 -4.97 21.54 -2.23
N ASP A 133 -5.38 21.87 -1.00
CA ASP A 133 -5.30 23.25 -0.48
C ASP A 133 -4.09 23.41 0.46
N PRO A 134 -2.95 23.91 -0.05
CA PRO A 134 -1.74 24.05 0.77
C PRO A 134 -1.88 25.08 1.90
N TRP A 135 -2.88 25.96 1.85
CA TRP A 135 -3.10 26.98 2.88
C TRP A 135 -4.22 26.61 3.85
N TRP A 136 -4.67 25.35 3.82
CA TRP A 136 -5.70 24.88 4.74
C TRP A 136 -5.19 24.88 6.19
N GLU A 137 -5.86 25.63 7.06
CA GLU A 137 -5.45 25.78 8.45
C GLU A 137 -5.74 24.51 9.28
N PRO A 138 -4.88 24.13 10.24
CA PRO A 138 -3.72 24.90 10.73
C PRO A 138 -2.35 24.52 10.13
N SER A 139 -2.26 23.51 9.27
CA SER A 139 -0.96 22.93 8.87
C SER A 139 -0.91 22.42 7.43
N GLY A 140 -1.73 22.97 6.54
CA GLY A 140 -1.92 22.46 5.18
C GLY A 140 -3.01 21.38 5.11
N ASP A 141 -3.25 20.89 3.90
CA ASP A 141 -4.30 19.93 3.65
C ASP A 141 -3.96 18.54 4.20
N ARG A 142 -4.97 17.69 4.22
CA ARG A 142 -4.85 16.26 4.48
C ARG A 142 -5.67 15.51 3.45
N CYS A 143 -5.00 14.79 2.57
CA CYS A 143 -5.62 14.06 1.48
C CYS A 143 -5.55 12.54 1.70
N THR A 144 -6.66 11.85 1.50
CA THR A 144 -6.79 10.39 1.61
C THR A 144 -7.07 9.78 0.24
N PHE A 145 -6.34 8.72 -0.09
CA PHE A 145 -6.35 8.00 -1.35
C PHE A 145 -6.81 6.56 -1.15
N GLU A 146 -7.49 5.98 -2.14
CA GLU A 146 -7.93 4.58 -2.13
C GLU A 146 -7.16 3.77 -3.20
N PHE A 147 -6.20 2.95 -2.76
CA PHE A 147 -5.32 2.16 -3.64
C PHE A 147 -5.78 0.72 -3.82
#